data_AF-A0A4V3FQM9-F1
#
_entry.id   AF-A0A4V3FQM9-F1
#
_cell.length_a   1.000
_cell.length_b   1.000
_cell.length_c   1.000
_cell.angle_alpha   90.00
_cell.angle_beta   90.00
_cell.angle_gamma   90.00
#
_symmetry.space_group_name_H-M   'P 1'
#
loop_
_entity.id
_entity.type
_entity.pdbx_description
1 polymer ?
#
loop_
_entity_poly.entity_id
_entity_poly.type
_entity_poly.pdbx_seq_one_letter_code
_entity_poly.pdbx_strand_id
1 'polypeptide(L)'
;MHLPDTEGRHHVCVQYDADLRAYRVMSFRRLAPGPPIYRTTHDNLWSLDRHLTFLNGDDYAFSATPDADGYYAFRALGASSDAAILGYAFKHPEHQWIAIDPARARDRRSAVAQWSDQDIQRMYIVDDARISDFRTQAQASGKAPDWAPRAQNTEDHLFVAESLKWLHPQMPLAERLNLQRSYNLTKDQLCRLRTEFSDGPIPDWVESHKRQSLDPTNDQRFKLINEELDNYVQDLRTHGLGLDHHWPATRYSDAFLADYATSLGYLRTQHNMLYRTDIPAMFRGETRLPFELARDGRMMHRKGNPTGTTNKRALSATFGLHDATAYAAAKGGFYHELHYNSQANRFPGVNPQSSKGQTADSSDSGSSVSEGKRSGDEIDSDSSFIFDDSKGYESKRRQQTTSFVYAIDTRGLEVVPGAENKAFNSANGQFFFDEMEGHISTPTRGISAERIWLVRSDLTRAARVKDVLDQAGDRVAEIEQTTWAGSDSQTASYFGSNAYDSLIDGIAGSGGLILELPKGDKTFADDIVWPVPEHDRP
;
A
#
# COMPACT_ATOMS: atom_id res chain seq x y z
N MET A 1 -9.01 -43.11 -20.37
CA MET A 1 -7.76 -43.89 -20.16
C MET A 1 -7.63 -44.12 -18.65
N HIS A 2 -7.71 -45.37 -18.17
CA HIS A 2 -7.56 -45.68 -16.74
C HIS A 2 -6.07 -45.66 -16.40
N LEU A 3 -5.66 -44.79 -15.49
CA LEU A 3 -4.26 -44.67 -15.07
C LEU A 3 -3.99 -45.74 -13.98
N PRO A 4 -2.96 -46.60 -14.15
CA PRO A 4 -2.56 -47.55 -13.09
C PRO A 4 -2.25 -46.79 -11.79
N ASP A 5 -2.53 -47.40 -10.64
CA ASP A 5 -2.35 -46.83 -9.28
C ASP A 5 -3.24 -45.63 -8.88
N THR A 6 -4.29 -45.31 -9.66
CA THR A 6 -5.26 -44.24 -9.35
C THR A 6 -6.66 -44.75 -8.97
N GLU A 7 -6.85 -46.07 -8.92
CA GLU A 7 -8.13 -46.70 -8.60
C GLU A 7 -8.57 -46.35 -7.17
N GLY A 8 -9.74 -45.73 -7.04
CA GLY A 8 -10.29 -45.28 -5.76
C GLY A 8 -9.76 -43.94 -5.23
N ARG A 9 -8.84 -43.26 -5.93
CA ARG A 9 -8.34 -41.93 -5.51
C ARG A 9 -9.21 -40.81 -6.05
N HIS A 10 -9.61 -39.88 -5.18
CA HIS A 10 -10.36 -38.67 -5.56
C HIS A 10 -9.46 -37.48 -5.92
N HIS A 11 -8.13 -37.60 -5.77
CA HIS A 11 -7.15 -36.59 -6.18
C HIS A 11 -5.82 -37.23 -6.60
N VAL A 12 -5.04 -36.53 -7.44
CA VAL A 12 -3.64 -36.87 -7.81
C VAL A 12 -2.81 -35.59 -7.93
N CYS A 13 -1.51 -35.66 -7.63
CA CYS A 13 -0.59 -34.54 -7.82
C CYS A 13 -0.02 -34.53 -9.24
N VAL A 14 0.15 -33.34 -9.82
CA VAL A 14 0.66 -33.15 -11.18
C VAL A 14 1.83 -32.19 -11.26
N GLN A 15 2.64 -32.30 -12.30
CA GLN A 15 3.64 -31.30 -12.69
C GLN A 15 3.28 -30.74 -14.07
N TYR A 16 3.40 -29.43 -14.25
CA TYR A 16 3.26 -28.83 -15.59
C TYR A 16 4.47 -29.19 -16.43
N ASP A 17 4.22 -29.90 -17.52
CA ASP A 17 5.20 -30.21 -18.54
C ASP A 17 5.17 -29.11 -19.60
N ALA A 18 6.21 -28.29 -19.62
CA ALA A 18 6.31 -27.16 -20.54
C ALA A 18 6.41 -27.59 -22.02
N ASP A 19 7.02 -28.75 -22.29
CA ASP A 19 7.21 -29.27 -23.64
C ASP A 19 5.89 -29.81 -24.21
N LEU A 20 5.08 -30.46 -23.38
CA LEU A 20 3.75 -30.96 -23.75
C LEU A 20 2.63 -29.95 -23.53
N ARG A 21 2.93 -28.81 -22.89
CA ARG A 21 1.96 -27.81 -22.43
C ARG A 21 0.80 -28.44 -21.63
N ALA A 22 1.10 -29.48 -20.85
CA ALA A 22 0.11 -30.30 -20.18
C ALA A 22 0.58 -30.75 -18.80
N TYR A 23 -0.37 -31.06 -17.90
CA TYR A 23 -0.06 -31.57 -16.57
C TYR A 23 0.14 -33.09 -16.59
N ARG A 24 1.29 -33.58 -16.10
CA ARG A 24 1.56 -35.02 -15.93
C ARG A 24 1.37 -35.46 -14.49
N VAL A 25 0.72 -36.60 -14.29
CA VAL A 25 0.59 -37.25 -12.98
C VAL A 25 1.96 -37.74 -12.50
N MET A 26 2.32 -37.33 -11.29
CA MET A 26 3.61 -37.67 -10.67
C MET A 26 3.46 -38.87 -9.74
N SER A 27 4.44 -39.78 -9.76
CA SER A 27 4.65 -40.72 -8.65
C SER A 27 5.26 -39.94 -7.48
N PHE A 28 4.64 -40.02 -6.31
CA PHE A 28 4.95 -39.27 -5.07
C PHE A 28 6.40 -39.37 -4.54
N ARG A 29 7.30 -40.12 -5.21
CA ARG A 29 8.67 -40.39 -4.78
C ARG A 29 9.76 -39.57 -5.49
N ARG A 30 9.43 -38.68 -6.43
CA ARG A 30 10.43 -37.87 -7.15
C ARG A 30 9.94 -36.43 -7.32
N LEU A 31 10.63 -35.49 -6.66
CA LEU A 31 10.48 -34.02 -6.74
C LEU A 31 9.20 -33.41 -6.16
N ALA A 32 9.25 -32.10 -5.89
CA ALA A 32 8.15 -31.32 -5.32
C ALA A 32 6.93 -31.37 -6.25
N PRO A 33 5.77 -31.90 -5.80
CA PRO A 33 4.57 -31.98 -6.61
C PRO A 33 4.00 -30.58 -6.89
N GLY A 34 3.44 -30.37 -8.08
CA GLY A 34 2.57 -29.22 -8.36
C GLY A 34 1.16 -29.41 -7.79
N PRO A 35 0.20 -28.54 -8.14
CA PRO A 35 -1.11 -28.51 -7.50
C PRO A 35 -1.86 -29.85 -7.63
N PRO A 36 -2.66 -30.25 -6.63
CA PRO A 36 -3.52 -31.41 -6.75
C PRO A 36 -4.60 -31.16 -7.82
N ILE A 37 -4.89 -32.19 -8.60
CA ILE A 37 -6.10 -32.26 -9.42
C ILE A 37 -7.05 -33.30 -8.81
N TYR A 38 -8.32 -32.94 -8.74
CA TYR A 38 -9.40 -33.69 -8.11
C TYR A 38 -10.31 -34.31 -9.16
N ARG A 39 -10.79 -35.52 -8.89
CA ARG A 39 -11.69 -36.25 -9.75
C ARG A 39 -13.13 -35.80 -9.50
N THR A 40 -13.81 -35.34 -10.55
CA THR A 40 -15.20 -34.90 -10.48
C THR A 40 -16.11 -36.09 -10.20
N THR A 41 -17.07 -35.94 -9.27
CA THR A 41 -18.02 -37.01 -8.91
C THR A 41 -19.07 -37.26 -9.99
N HIS A 42 -19.31 -36.27 -10.85
CA HIS A 42 -20.33 -36.35 -11.91
C HIS A 42 -19.80 -36.91 -13.23
N ASP A 43 -18.56 -36.56 -13.64
CA ASP A 43 -18.07 -36.85 -14.99
C ASP A 43 -16.77 -37.66 -15.03
N ASN A 44 -16.20 -38.04 -13.88
CA ASN A 44 -14.85 -38.65 -13.79
C ASN A 44 -13.73 -37.83 -14.46
N LEU A 45 -13.96 -36.54 -14.68
CA LEU A 45 -12.95 -35.62 -15.21
C LEU A 45 -12.01 -35.20 -14.07
N TRP A 46 -10.79 -34.79 -14.41
CA TRP A 46 -9.86 -34.26 -13.41
C TRP A 46 -9.84 -32.74 -13.54
N SER A 47 -10.03 -32.04 -12.42
CA SER A 47 -10.00 -30.58 -12.34
C SER A 47 -8.99 -30.11 -11.30
N LEU A 48 -8.38 -28.94 -11.48
CA LEU A 48 -7.64 -28.26 -10.40
C LEU A 48 -8.58 -27.86 -9.25
N ASP A 49 -9.86 -27.69 -9.57
CA ASP A 49 -10.88 -27.37 -8.58
C ASP A 49 -11.26 -28.63 -7.81
N ARG A 50 -11.01 -28.60 -6.50
CA ARG A 50 -11.65 -29.54 -5.58
C ARG A 50 -13.16 -29.40 -5.82
N HIS A 51 -13.87 -30.52 -6.04
CA HIS A 51 -15.33 -30.52 -6.17
C HIS A 51 -15.95 -30.17 -4.83
N LEU A 52 -15.94 -28.89 -4.55
CA LEU A 52 -16.52 -28.23 -3.41
C LEU A 52 -17.86 -27.68 -3.86
N THR A 53 -18.90 -27.97 -3.09
CA THR A 53 -20.18 -27.32 -3.30
C THR A 53 -20.08 -25.89 -2.77
N PHE A 54 -19.71 -24.96 -3.64
CA PHE A 54 -19.67 -23.55 -3.28
C PHE A 54 -21.09 -23.03 -3.10
N LEU A 55 -21.35 -22.44 -1.94
CA LEU A 55 -22.58 -21.72 -1.66
C LEU A 55 -22.39 -20.27 -2.09
N ASN A 56 -23.34 -19.76 -2.86
CA ASN A 56 -23.42 -18.34 -3.09
C ASN A 56 -23.82 -17.64 -1.79
N GLY A 57 -22.94 -16.77 -1.27
CA GLY A 57 -23.14 -16.10 0.01
C GLY A 57 -24.41 -15.26 0.07
N ASP A 58 -24.92 -14.82 -1.08
CA ASP A 58 -26.12 -14.00 -1.19
C ASP A 58 -27.43 -14.82 -1.12
N ASP A 59 -27.36 -16.13 -1.22
CA ASP A 59 -28.54 -17.01 -1.18
C ASP A 59 -28.83 -17.55 0.24
N TYR A 60 -27.88 -17.36 1.17
CA TYR A 60 -27.92 -18.00 2.49
C TYR A 60 -27.55 -17.06 3.65
N ALA A 61 -28.17 -17.30 4.81
CA ALA A 61 -27.77 -16.72 6.09
C ALA A 61 -26.94 -17.74 6.88
N PHE A 62 -25.74 -17.34 7.29
CA PHE A 62 -24.81 -18.16 8.07
C PHE A 62 -24.84 -17.80 9.56
N SER A 63 -24.55 -18.76 10.44
CA SER A 63 -24.37 -18.47 11.86
C SER A 63 -23.27 -17.43 12.09
N ALA A 64 -23.40 -16.60 13.12
CA ALA A 64 -22.39 -15.57 13.41
C ALA A 64 -21.04 -16.17 13.84
N THR A 65 -21.08 -17.36 14.47
CA THR A 65 -19.92 -18.09 14.96
C THR A 65 -19.94 -19.53 14.42
N PRO A 66 -18.75 -20.12 14.14
CA PRO A 66 -18.64 -21.53 13.81
C PRO A 66 -18.77 -22.40 15.06
N ASP A 67 -19.03 -23.70 14.86
CA ASP A 67 -18.91 -24.71 15.92
C ASP A 67 -17.43 -25.11 16.18
N ALA A 68 -17.24 -26.10 17.05
CA ALA A 68 -15.92 -26.58 17.45
C ALA A 68 -15.09 -27.20 16.31
N ASP A 69 -15.74 -27.58 15.20
CA ASP A 69 -15.10 -28.14 14.01
C ASP A 69 -14.94 -27.08 12.89
N GLY A 70 -15.22 -25.80 13.18
CA GLY A 70 -15.06 -24.69 12.23
C GLY A 70 -16.27 -24.50 11.30
N TYR A 71 -17.40 -25.15 11.59
CA TYR A 71 -18.55 -25.18 10.71
C TYR A 71 -19.62 -24.16 11.08
N TYR A 72 -20.10 -23.46 10.07
CA TYR A 72 -21.20 -22.50 10.11
C TYR A 72 -22.48 -23.18 9.66
N ALA A 73 -23.51 -23.15 10.49
CA ALA A 73 -24.84 -23.56 10.07
C ALA A 73 -25.38 -22.51 9.08
N PHE A 74 -26.00 -22.95 7.99
CA PHE A 74 -26.62 -22.04 7.02
C PHE A 74 -28.10 -22.34 6.79
N ARG A 75 -28.84 -21.28 6.45
CA ARG A 75 -30.27 -21.25 6.15
C ARG A 75 -30.50 -20.46 4.88
N ALA A 76 -31.66 -20.60 4.25
CA ALA A 76 -32.06 -19.71 3.16
C ALA A 76 -32.08 -18.26 3.65
N LEU A 77 -31.62 -17.32 2.82
CA LEU A 77 -31.64 -15.90 3.15
C LEU A 77 -33.07 -15.43 3.45
N GLY A 78 -33.25 -14.65 4.52
CA GLY A 78 -34.56 -14.16 4.98
C GLY A 78 -35.38 -15.16 5.81
N ALA A 79 -34.87 -16.37 6.06
CA ALA A 79 -35.49 -17.30 6.98
C ALA A 79 -35.38 -16.83 8.44
N SER A 80 -36.43 -17.09 9.25
CA SER A 80 -36.41 -16.86 10.70
C SER A 80 -35.26 -17.64 11.37
N SER A 81 -34.79 -17.16 12.53
CA SER A 81 -33.81 -17.86 13.37
C SER A 81 -34.21 -19.31 13.69
N ASP A 82 -35.52 -19.54 13.75
CA ASP A 82 -36.13 -20.82 14.13
C ASP A 82 -36.34 -21.78 12.94
N ALA A 83 -36.04 -21.35 11.72
CA ALA A 83 -36.15 -22.20 10.54
C ALA A 83 -35.19 -23.40 10.62
N ALA A 84 -35.43 -24.45 9.83
CA ALA A 84 -34.57 -25.63 9.81
C ALA A 84 -33.17 -25.32 9.24
N ILE A 85 -32.12 -25.97 9.77
CA ILE A 85 -30.75 -25.82 9.24
C ILE A 85 -30.72 -26.57 7.91
N LEU A 86 -30.34 -25.88 6.84
CA LEU A 86 -30.25 -26.48 5.50
C LEU A 86 -28.98 -27.32 5.37
N GLY A 87 -27.92 -26.91 6.04
CA GLY A 87 -26.67 -27.64 6.11
C GLY A 87 -25.64 -26.90 6.93
N TYR A 88 -24.42 -27.40 6.85
CA TYR A 88 -23.24 -26.77 7.45
C TYR A 88 -22.25 -26.45 6.34
N ALA A 89 -21.47 -25.39 6.54
CA ALA A 89 -20.46 -24.94 5.60
C ALA A 89 -19.23 -24.42 6.36
N PHE A 90 -18.08 -24.36 5.72
CA PHE A 90 -16.93 -23.59 6.24
C PHE A 90 -16.60 -22.44 5.31
N LYS A 91 -15.93 -21.42 5.86
CA LYS A 91 -15.50 -20.23 5.12
C LYS A 91 -14.09 -20.43 4.57
N HIS A 92 -13.92 -20.30 3.26
CA HIS A 92 -12.64 -20.33 2.56
C HIS A 92 -11.88 -18.99 2.75
N PRO A 93 -10.54 -18.98 2.73
CA PRO A 93 -9.74 -17.75 2.79
C PRO A 93 -10.09 -16.72 1.72
N GLU A 94 -10.54 -17.14 0.54
CA GLU A 94 -11.00 -16.26 -0.56
C GLU A 94 -12.44 -15.74 -0.36
N HIS A 95 -12.94 -15.75 0.86
CA HIS A 95 -14.30 -15.32 1.23
C HIS A 95 -15.47 -16.13 0.63
N GLN A 96 -15.18 -17.31 0.07
CA GLN A 96 -16.18 -18.23 -0.47
C GLN A 96 -16.71 -19.18 0.62
N TRP A 97 -17.97 -19.64 0.49
CA TRP A 97 -18.60 -20.60 1.41
C TRP A 97 -18.65 -21.98 0.77
N ILE A 98 -18.29 -23.01 1.53
CA ILE A 98 -18.21 -24.39 1.03
C ILE A 98 -19.11 -25.29 1.88
N ALA A 99 -20.14 -25.88 1.26
CA ALA A 99 -21.09 -26.78 1.93
C ALA A 99 -20.50 -28.16 2.24
N ILE A 100 -21.02 -28.76 3.31
CA ILE A 100 -20.65 -30.07 3.83
C ILE A 100 -21.89 -30.98 3.79
N ASP A 101 -21.68 -32.28 3.57
CA ASP A 101 -22.76 -33.28 3.55
C ASP A 101 -23.56 -33.29 4.88
N PRO A 102 -24.87 -32.96 4.85
CA PRO A 102 -25.73 -32.94 6.04
C PRO A 102 -25.84 -34.28 6.78
N ALA A 103 -25.62 -35.42 6.11
CA ALA A 103 -25.76 -36.75 6.71
C ALA A 103 -24.67 -37.06 7.76
N ARG A 104 -23.53 -36.36 7.71
CA ARG A 104 -22.34 -36.64 8.54
C ARG A 104 -22.17 -35.78 9.78
N ALA A 105 -22.91 -34.67 9.90
CA ALA A 105 -22.91 -33.83 11.11
C ALA A 105 -23.35 -34.61 12.39
N ARG A 106 -23.87 -35.83 12.23
CA ARG A 106 -24.32 -36.72 13.32
C ARG A 106 -23.23 -37.63 13.90
N ASP A 107 -22.12 -37.89 13.22
CA ASP A 107 -21.08 -38.82 13.72
C ASP A 107 -20.02 -38.09 14.55
N ARG A 108 -20.47 -37.46 15.64
CA ARG A 108 -19.67 -36.60 16.54
C ARG A 108 -18.92 -37.40 17.61
N ARG A 109 -18.15 -38.40 17.23
CA ARG A 109 -17.29 -39.13 18.18
C ARG A 109 -15.98 -39.53 17.54
N SER A 110 -15.01 -38.61 17.53
CA SER A 110 -13.57 -38.91 17.68
C SER A 110 -12.80 -37.60 17.81
N ALA A 111 -12.62 -37.18 19.06
CA ALA A 111 -11.87 -35.98 19.41
C ALA A 111 -10.36 -36.23 19.26
N VAL A 112 -9.77 -35.65 18.22
CA VAL A 112 -8.47 -35.00 18.40
C VAL A 112 -8.81 -33.57 18.72
N ALA A 113 -8.82 -33.21 20.01
CA ALA A 113 -9.38 -31.94 20.52
C ALA A 113 -8.64 -30.67 20.04
N GLN A 114 -7.76 -30.79 19.04
CA GLN A 114 -6.74 -29.81 18.66
C GLN A 114 -6.75 -29.49 17.15
N TRP A 115 -7.44 -30.30 16.33
CA TRP A 115 -7.53 -30.11 14.87
C TRP A 115 -8.98 -30.22 14.40
N SER A 116 -9.52 -29.09 13.95
CA SER A 116 -10.83 -29.08 13.29
C SER A 116 -10.75 -29.72 11.90
N ASP A 117 -11.88 -30.19 11.38
CA ASP A 117 -11.94 -30.70 10.00
C ASP A 117 -11.52 -29.62 9.00
N GLN A 118 -11.91 -28.36 9.27
CA GLN A 118 -11.49 -27.21 8.48
C GLN A 118 -9.96 -27.04 8.47
N ASP A 119 -9.29 -27.19 9.63
CA ASP A 119 -7.82 -27.13 9.69
C ASP A 119 -7.17 -28.24 8.85
N ILE A 120 -7.69 -29.46 8.94
CA ILE A 120 -7.15 -30.63 8.22
C ILE A 120 -7.33 -30.43 6.71
N GLN A 121 -8.53 -30.06 6.28
CA GLN A 121 -8.86 -29.87 4.86
C GLN A 121 -8.20 -28.64 4.24
N ARG A 122 -7.86 -27.64 5.05
CA ARG A 122 -7.09 -26.47 4.62
C ARG A 122 -5.62 -26.82 4.43
N MET A 123 -5.03 -27.56 5.37
CA MET A 123 -3.59 -27.84 5.36
C MET A 123 -3.22 -29.09 4.56
N TYR A 124 -4.13 -30.04 4.40
CA TYR A 124 -3.86 -31.34 3.76
C TYR A 124 -4.91 -31.68 2.73
N ILE A 125 -4.47 -32.41 1.71
CA ILE A 125 -5.32 -32.94 0.66
C ILE A 125 -5.90 -34.26 1.18
N VAL A 126 -6.99 -34.13 1.94
CA VAL A 126 -7.67 -35.26 2.59
C VAL A 126 -9.15 -35.24 2.19
N ASP A 127 -9.61 -36.38 1.66
CA ASP A 127 -11.02 -36.57 1.34
C ASP A 127 -11.82 -36.79 2.64
N ASP A 128 -13.10 -36.37 2.64
CA ASP A 128 -13.95 -36.39 3.84
C ASP A 128 -14.10 -37.79 4.47
N ALA A 129 -13.96 -38.85 3.68
CA ALA A 129 -14.00 -40.24 4.17
C ALA A 129 -12.77 -40.62 5.01
N ARG A 130 -11.65 -39.89 4.89
CA ARG A 130 -10.37 -40.21 5.54
C ARG A 130 -10.00 -39.26 6.67
N ILE A 131 -10.85 -38.29 7.00
CA ILE A 131 -10.58 -37.33 8.09
C ILE A 131 -10.51 -38.04 9.46
N SER A 132 -11.38 -39.02 9.72
CA SER A 132 -11.34 -39.80 10.95
C SER A 132 -10.05 -40.63 11.08
N ASP A 133 -9.59 -41.23 9.99
CA ASP A 133 -8.32 -41.95 9.92
C ASP A 133 -7.13 -41.01 10.10
N PHE A 134 -7.19 -39.80 9.52
CA PHE A 134 -6.18 -38.76 9.68
C PHE A 134 -6.03 -38.42 11.16
N ARG A 135 -7.15 -38.11 11.83
CA ARG A 135 -7.21 -37.78 13.26
C ARG A 135 -6.62 -38.90 14.11
N THR A 136 -7.05 -40.14 13.88
CA THR A 136 -6.59 -41.29 14.65
C THR A 136 -5.07 -41.47 14.56
N GLN A 137 -4.50 -41.37 13.35
CA GLN A 137 -3.05 -41.51 13.15
C GLN A 137 -2.27 -40.29 13.64
N ALA A 138 -2.81 -39.09 13.48
CA ALA A 138 -2.22 -37.86 13.99
C ALA A 138 -2.15 -37.85 15.52
N GLN A 139 -3.21 -38.33 16.20
CA GLN A 139 -3.23 -38.46 17.65
C GLN A 139 -2.19 -39.46 18.16
N ALA A 140 -2.00 -40.56 17.44
CA ALA A 140 -1.06 -41.61 17.82
C ALA A 140 0.40 -41.20 17.60
N SER A 141 0.68 -40.42 16.56
CA SER A 141 2.04 -40.07 16.14
C SER A 141 2.49 -38.66 16.54
N GLY A 142 1.56 -37.76 16.86
CA GLY A 142 1.83 -36.35 17.11
C GLY A 142 2.15 -35.53 15.86
N LYS A 143 2.03 -36.10 14.66
CA LYS A 143 2.37 -35.47 13.38
C LYS A 143 1.39 -35.87 12.27
N ALA A 144 1.55 -35.36 11.06
CA ALA A 144 0.67 -35.70 9.96
C ALA A 144 0.89 -37.18 9.54
N PRO A 145 -0.16 -37.90 9.10
CA PRO A 145 0.00 -39.21 8.51
C PRO A 145 0.81 -39.14 7.20
N ASP A 146 1.75 -40.07 6.99
CA ASP A 146 2.63 -40.07 5.80
C ASP A 146 1.87 -40.16 4.47
N TRP A 147 0.63 -40.66 4.50
CA TRP A 147 -0.23 -40.78 3.31
C TRP A 147 -0.99 -39.50 2.96
N ALA A 148 -1.05 -38.51 3.85
CA ALA A 148 -1.83 -37.29 3.68
C ALA A 148 -0.93 -36.19 3.10
N PRO A 149 -1.00 -35.91 1.78
CA PRO A 149 -0.16 -34.89 1.20
C PRO A 149 -0.61 -33.51 1.67
N ARG A 150 0.36 -32.64 1.91
CA ARG A 150 0.08 -31.28 2.34
C ARG A 150 -0.42 -30.44 1.16
N ALA A 151 -1.45 -29.64 1.38
CA ALA A 151 -1.90 -28.65 0.40
C ALA A 151 -0.78 -27.61 0.19
N GLN A 152 -0.50 -27.28 -1.07
CA GLN A 152 0.59 -26.36 -1.38
C GLN A 152 0.17 -24.94 -1.03
N ASN A 153 0.90 -24.33 -0.10
CA ASN A 153 0.92 -22.88 0.05
C ASN A 153 2.06 -22.33 -0.79
N THR A 154 1.80 -21.31 -1.60
CA THR A 154 2.85 -20.61 -2.37
C THR A 154 3.68 -19.69 -1.47
N GLU A 155 3.16 -19.31 -0.31
CA GLU A 155 3.81 -18.39 0.62
C GLU A 155 4.47 -19.11 1.79
N ASP A 156 5.81 -19.00 1.89
CA ASP A 156 6.59 -19.72 2.91
C ASP A 156 6.21 -19.32 4.34
N HIS A 157 5.89 -18.04 4.59
CA HIS A 157 5.54 -17.55 5.91
C HIS A 157 4.22 -18.15 6.41
N LEU A 158 3.21 -18.23 5.54
CA LEU A 158 1.93 -18.84 5.87
C LEU A 158 2.09 -20.35 6.04
N PHE A 159 2.90 -21.01 5.20
CA PHE A 159 3.21 -22.42 5.36
C PHE A 159 3.81 -22.71 6.75
N VAL A 160 4.83 -21.95 7.16
CA VAL A 160 5.48 -22.15 8.46
C VAL A 160 4.51 -21.84 9.60
N ALA A 161 3.75 -20.76 9.53
CA ALA A 161 2.74 -20.42 10.54
C ALA A 161 1.66 -21.51 10.66
N GLU A 162 1.21 -22.09 9.55
CA GLU A 162 0.28 -23.22 9.53
C GLU A 162 0.90 -24.46 10.20
N SER A 163 2.17 -24.75 9.89
CA SER A 163 2.93 -25.88 10.48
C SER A 163 3.04 -25.77 12.00
N LEU A 164 3.18 -24.56 12.54
CA LEU A 164 3.26 -24.31 13.99
C LEU A 164 2.03 -24.80 14.76
N LYS A 165 0.90 -25.11 14.10
CA LYS A 165 -0.26 -25.74 14.76
C LYS A 165 0.07 -27.10 15.37
N TRP A 166 1.02 -27.85 14.81
CA TRP A 166 1.44 -29.13 15.39
C TRP A 166 2.07 -28.96 16.76
N LEU A 167 2.81 -27.87 16.98
CA LEU A 167 3.44 -27.55 18.26
C LEU A 167 2.55 -26.71 19.18
N HIS A 168 1.70 -25.88 18.58
CA HIS A 168 0.84 -24.92 19.28
C HIS A 168 -0.61 -25.05 18.79
N PRO A 169 -1.28 -26.18 19.08
CA PRO A 169 -2.60 -26.51 18.53
C PRO A 169 -3.70 -25.55 18.94
N GLN A 170 -3.59 -24.98 20.14
CA GLN A 170 -4.55 -24.03 20.69
C GLN A 170 -4.23 -22.57 20.30
N MET A 171 -3.09 -22.33 19.64
CA MET A 171 -2.66 -20.99 19.24
C MET A 171 -3.37 -20.59 17.94
N PRO A 172 -4.15 -19.48 17.93
CA PRO A 172 -4.78 -18.96 16.73
C PRO A 172 -3.76 -18.68 15.62
N LEU A 173 -4.21 -18.70 14.35
CA LEU A 173 -3.31 -18.44 13.20
C LEU A 173 -2.58 -17.09 13.32
N ALA A 174 -3.26 -16.04 13.79
CA ALA A 174 -2.65 -14.72 13.98
C ALA A 174 -1.48 -14.75 14.98
N GLU A 175 -1.62 -15.49 16.09
CA GLU A 175 -0.54 -15.67 17.06
C GLU A 175 0.59 -16.55 16.51
N ARG A 176 0.26 -17.57 15.70
CA ARG A 176 1.28 -18.38 15.00
C ARG A 176 2.05 -17.59 13.94
N LEU A 177 1.40 -16.66 13.24
CA LEU A 177 2.07 -15.70 12.36
C LEU A 177 3.00 -14.78 13.16
N ASN A 178 2.57 -14.31 14.33
CA ASN A 178 3.45 -13.55 15.24
C ASN A 178 4.65 -14.37 15.71
N LEU A 179 4.44 -15.64 16.09
CA LEU A 179 5.51 -16.55 16.49
C LEU A 179 6.48 -16.79 15.34
N GLN A 180 5.98 -17.06 14.13
CA GLN A 180 6.82 -17.22 12.94
C GLN A 180 7.69 -15.97 12.71
N ARG A 181 7.10 -14.77 12.77
CA ARG A 181 7.82 -13.51 12.61
C ARG A 181 8.85 -13.25 13.72
N SER A 182 8.61 -13.76 14.93
CA SER A 182 9.56 -13.66 16.04
C SER A 182 10.89 -14.37 15.79
N TYR A 183 10.95 -15.25 14.79
CA TYR A 183 12.21 -15.87 14.37
C TYR A 183 13.07 -14.96 13.49
N ASN A 184 12.54 -13.83 12.98
CA ASN A 184 13.29 -12.83 12.19
C ASN A 184 14.08 -13.45 11.03
N LEU A 185 13.42 -14.29 10.22
CA LEU A 185 14.06 -15.09 9.18
C LEU A 185 14.06 -14.36 7.83
N THR A 186 15.20 -14.43 7.14
CA THR A 186 15.26 -14.16 5.70
C THR A 186 14.37 -15.13 4.91
N LYS A 187 14.08 -14.80 3.65
CA LYS A 187 13.26 -15.58 2.73
C LYS A 187 13.87 -16.96 2.53
N ASP A 188 15.19 -17.01 2.34
CA ASP A 188 15.93 -18.26 2.18
C ASP A 188 15.90 -19.10 3.46
N GLN A 189 16.07 -18.47 4.63
CA GLN A 189 15.93 -19.17 5.90
C GLN A 189 14.50 -19.68 6.13
N LEU A 190 13.48 -18.93 5.71
CA LEU A 190 12.09 -19.33 5.85
C LEU A 190 11.74 -20.48 4.89
N CYS A 191 12.25 -20.45 3.66
CA CYS A 191 12.14 -21.55 2.70
C CYS A 191 12.84 -22.82 3.21
N ARG A 192 14.03 -22.66 3.81
CA ARG A 192 14.72 -23.76 4.50
C ARG A 192 13.88 -24.31 5.65
N LEU A 193 13.32 -23.43 6.49
CA LEU A 193 12.48 -23.84 7.61
C LEU A 193 11.24 -24.60 7.13
N ARG A 194 10.57 -24.14 6.08
CA ARG A 194 9.46 -24.85 5.43
C ARG A 194 9.84 -26.30 5.09
N THR A 195 11.05 -26.53 4.60
CA THR A 195 11.52 -27.86 4.19
C THR A 195 11.87 -28.75 5.37
N GLU A 196 12.48 -28.20 6.42
CA GLU A 196 12.96 -28.96 7.59
C GLU A 196 11.88 -29.18 8.68
N PHE A 197 10.91 -28.27 8.81
CA PHE A 197 9.95 -28.26 9.93
C PHE A 197 8.61 -28.94 9.67
N SER A 198 8.14 -29.05 8.43
CA SER A 198 6.80 -29.52 7.99
C SER A 198 5.78 -29.86 9.10
N ASP A 199 5.99 -30.93 9.86
CA ASP A 199 5.20 -31.42 11.00
C ASP A 199 6.07 -31.92 12.20
N GLY A 200 7.36 -31.58 12.22
CA GLY A 200 8.35 -31.99 13.23
C GLY A 200 8.69 -30.92 14.26
N PRO A 201 9.77 -31.09 15.06
CA PRO A 201 10.24 -30.06 15.98
C PRO A 201 10.90 -28.89 15.23
N ILE A 202 10.93 -27.70 15.86
CA ILE A 202 11.66 -26.56 15.31
C ILE A 202 13.18 -26.85 15.34
N PRO A 203 13.91 -26.70 14.22
CA PRO A 203 15.35 -26.91 14.19
C PRO A 203 16.13 -25.96 15.12
N ASP A 204 17.19 -26.45 15.76
CA ASP A 204 18.03 -25.69 16.71
C ASP A 204 18.62 -24.39 16.13
N TRP A 205 18.87 -24.37 14.82
CA TRP A 205 19.41 -23.18 14.15
C TRP A 205 18.41 -22.01 14.16
N VAL A 206 17.11 -22.29 14.16
CA VAL A 206 16.05 -21.27 14.19
C VAL A 206 16.04 -20.55 15.52
N GLU A 207 16.08 -21.30 16.63
CA GLU A 207 16.12 -20.73 17.98
C GLU A 207 17.45 -20.03 18.27
N SER A 208 18.54 -20.53 17.67
CA SER A 208 19.84 -19.85 17.74
C SER A 208 19.84 -18.53 16.98
N HIS A 209 19.29 -18.50 15.76
CA HIS A 209 19.15 -17.27 14.97
C HIS A 209 18.22 -16.27 15.64
N LYS A 210 17.08 -16.70 16.17
CA LYS A 210 16.17 -15.85 16.95
C LYS A 210 16.89 -15.13 18.08
N ARG A 211 17.65 -15.87 18.92
CA ARG A 211 18.45 -15.28 20.00
C ARG A 211 19.46 -14.25 19.50
N GLN A 212 20.17 -14.56 18.41
CA GLN A 212 21.16 -13.66 17.81
C GLN A 212 20.54 -12.39 17.21
N SER A 213 19.36 -12.52 16.58
CA SER A 213 18.64 -11.40 15.97
C SER A 213 18.04 -10.44 16.98
N LEU A 214 17.69 -10.94 18.17
CA LEU A 214 17.10 -10.16 19.26
C LEU A 214 18.13 -9.58 20.22
N ASP A 215 19.40 -9.98 20.13
CA ASP A 215 20.48 -9.47 20.97
C ASP A 215 20.90 -8.06 20.50
N PRO A 216 20.60 -6.99 21.26
CA PRO A 216 20.96 -5.63 20.88
C PRO A 216 22.46 -5.36 20.93
N THR A 217 23.25 -6.23 21.56
CA THR A 217 24.72 -6.13 21.64
C THR A 217 25.42 -6.83 20.48
N ASN A 218 24.67 -7.55 19.64
CA ASN A 218 25.20 -8.21 18.46
C ASN A 218 25.23 -7.25 17.27
N ASP A 219 26.41 -6.71 16.97
CA ASP A 219 26.63 -5.81 15.83
C ASP A 219 26.31 -6.45 14.46
N GLN A 220 26.17 -7.78 14.40
CA GLN A 220 25.84 -8.52 13.18
C GLN A 220 24.35 -8.88 13.08
N ARG A 221 23.50 -8.46 14.03
CA ARG A 221 22.08 -8.85 14.07
C ARG A 221 21.29 -8.47 12.81
N PHE A 222 21.72 -7.44 12.08
CA PHE A 222 21.10 -7.00 10.82
C PHE A 222 21.79 -7.47 9.55
N LYS A 223 22.91 -8.20 9.64
CA LYS A 223 23.71 -8.59 8.47
C LYS A 223 22.87 -9.30 7.39
N LEU A 224 22.09 -10.30 7.79
CA LEU A 224 21.33 -11.14 6.85
C LEU A 224 20.15 -10.39 6.21
N ILE A 225 19.47 -9.52 6.95
CA ILE A 225 18.40 -8.68 6.37
C ILE A 225 18.98 -7.59 5.46
N ASN A 226 20.16 -7.05 5.76
CA ASN A 226 20.87 -6.11 4.87
C ASN A 226 21.24 -6.77 3.55
N GLU A 227 21.77 -8.00 3.58
CA GLU A 227 22.12 -8.75 2.37
C GLU A 227 20.88 -9.08 1.52
N GLU A 228 19.75 -9.41 2.18
CA GLU A 228 18.49 -9.70 1.51
C GLU A 228 17.82 -8.46 0.91
N LEU A 229 17.82 -7.36 1.65
CA LEU A 229 17.12 -6.12 1.31
C LEU A 229 18.07 -5.08 0.72
N ASP A 230 19.17 -5.51 0.12
CA ASP A 230 20.08 -4.63 -0.59
C ASP A 230 19.32 -3.85 -1.66
N ASN A 231 19.53 -2.53 -1.71
CA ASN A 231 18.79 -1.57 -2.55
C ASN A 231 17.27 -1.48 -2.33
N TYR A 232 16.69 -2.22 -1.39
CA TYR A 232 15.23 -2.28 -1.25
C TYR A 232 14.58 -0.92 -0.91
N VAL A 233 15.25 -0.06 -0.13
CA VAL A 233 14.76 1.31 0.13
C VAL A 233 14.72 2.12 -1.17
N GLN A 234 15.73 1.98 -2.04
CA GLN A 234 15.75 2.64 -3.34
C GLN A 234 14.61 2.13 -4.21
N ASP A 235 14.40 0.80 -4.25
CA ASP A 235 13.33 0.18 -5.04
C ASP A 235 11.95 0.65 -4.60
N LEU A 236 11.71 0.79 -3.28
CA LEU A 236 10.46 1.33 -2.75
C LEU A 236 10.21 2.78 -3.20
N ARG A 237 11.26 3.57 -3.41
CA ARG A 237 11.15 4.98 -3.85
C ARG A 237 11.05 5.15 -5.35
N THR A 238 11.44 4.14 -6.15
CA THR A 238 11.40 4.22 -7.62
C THR A 238 10.30 3.38 -8.25
N HIS A 239 9.82 2.35 -7.56
CA HIS A 239 8.81 1.42 -8.05
C HIS A 239 7.60 1.28 -7.11
N GLY A 240 7.64 1.94 -5.95
CA GLY A 240 6.56 1.92 -4.99
C GLY A 240 6.30 0.52 -4.45
N LEU A 241 5.02 0.18 -4.34
CA LEU A 241 4.54 -1.09 -3.79
C LEU A 241 4.20 -2.14 -4.87
N GLY A 242 4.34 -1.78 -6.15
CA GLY A 242 3.89 -2.58 -7.29
C GLY A 242 4.81 -3.75 -7.68
N LEU A 243 5.95 -3.92 -7.01
CA LEU A 243 6.82 -5.08 -7.21
C LEU A 243 6.38 -6.24 -6.29
N ASP A 244 6.42 -7.48 -6.82
CA ASP A 244 6.18 -8.77 -6.12
C ASP A 244 7.18 -9.06 -4.97
N HIS A 245 7.71 -8.02 -4.34
CA HIS A 245 8.58 -8.13 -3.19
C HIS A 245 7.78 -8.60 -1.98
N HIS A 246 8.21 -9.75 -1.46
CA HIS A 246 7.65 -10.34 -0.26
C HIS A 246 7.98 -9.44 0.92
N TRP A 247 6.96 -8.72 1.39
CA TRP A 247 6.98 -7.74 2.46
C TRP A 247 7.76 -8.22 3.69
N PRO A 248 8.80 -7.49 4.15
CA PRO A 248 9.53 -7.85 5.37
C PRO A 248 8.60 -8.03 6.58
N ALA A 249 7.54 -7.23 6.66
CA ALA A 249 6.47 -7.34 7.66
C ALA A 249 5.79 -8.72 7.79
N THR A 250 5.90 -9.58 6.78
CA THR A 250 5.38 -10.96 6.84
C THR A 250 6.37 -11.95 7.47
N ARG A 251 7.64 -11.58 7.64
CA ARG A 251 8.72 -12.50 8.04
C ARG A 251 9.49 -12.09 9.29
N TYR A 252 9.52 -10.80 9.58
CA TYR A 252 10.23 -10.22 10.72
C TYR A 252 9.25 -9.65 11.74
N SER A 253 9.63 -9.69 13.01
CA SER A 253 8.84 -9.10 14.09
C SER A 253 8.85 -7.58 14.04
N ASP A 254 7.77 -6.95 14.51
CA ASP A 254 7.64 -5.48 14.54
C ASP A 254 8.78 -4.82 15.31
N ALA A 255 9.23 -5.41 16.42
CA ALA A 255 10.34 -4.91 17.22
C ALA A 255 11.67 -4.96 16.45
N PHE A 256 11.95 -6.07 15.75
CA PHE A 256 13.15 -6.19 14.94
C PHE A 256 13.15 -5.22 13.76
N LEU A 257 12.00 -5.07 13.07
CA LEU A 257 11.86 -4.10 11.98
C LEU A 257 11.98 -2.65 12.47
N ALA A 258 11.49 -2.33 13.67
CA ALA A 258 11.64 -1.01 14.26
C ALA A 258 13.12 -0.67 14.54
N ASP A 259 13.88 -1.61 15.12
CA ASP A 259 15.32 -1.43 15.34
C ASP A 259 16.09 -1.39 14.01
N TYR A 260 15.70 -2.23 13.04
CA TYR A 260 16.28 -2.25 11.71
C TYR A 260 16.07 -0.91 10.98
N ALA A 261 14.84 -0.38 10.99
CA ALA A 261 14.54 0.93 10.43
C ALA A 261 15.39 2.03 11.10
N THR A 262 15.56 1.97 12.42
CA THR A 262 16.45 2.92 13.12
C THR A 262 17.90 2.80 12.62
N SER A 263 18.38 1.59 12.36
CA SER A 263 19.73 1.36 11.79
C SER A 263 19.89 1.89 10.36
N LEU A 264 18.80 2.00 9.60
CA LEU A 264 18.75 2.63 8.28
C LEU A 264 18.63 4.16 8.33
N GLY A 265 18.60 4.75 9.53
CA GLY A 265 18.50 6.20 9.73
C GLY A 265 17.07 6.74 9.82
N TYR A 266 16.05 5.89 9.92
CA TYR A 266 14.69 6.37 10.13
C TYR A 266 14.49 6.94 11.52
N LEU A 267 13.77 8.06 11.57
CA LEU A 267 13.26 8.69 12.78
C LEU A 267 11.76 8.44 12.90
N ARG A 268 11.17 8.76 14.06
CA ARG A 268 9.73 8.57 14.31
C ARG A 268 9.00 9.86 14.63
N THR A 269 7.86 10.07 13.98
CA THR A 269 6.96 11.18 14.31
C THR A 269 6.20 10.89 15.60
N GLN A 270 5.53 11.90 16.17
CA GLN A 270 4.64 11.76 17.33
C GLN A 270 3.47 10.80 17.07
N HIS A 271 3.20 10.49 15.79
CA HIS A 271 2.18 9.54 15.36
C HIS A 271 2.76 8.16 15.00
N ASN A 272 4.01 7.91 15.41
CA ASN A 272 4.71 6.66 15.17
C ASN A 272 4.89 6.33 13.68
N MET A 273 5.07 7.35 12.82
CA MET A 273 5.43 7.17 11.41
C MET A 273 6.95 7.24 11.24
N LEU A 274 7.50 6.40 10.36
CA LEU A 274 8.89 6.50 9.93
C LEU A 274 9.06 7.74 9.04
N TYR A 275 10.12 8.50 9.28
CA TYR A 275 10.49 9.63 8.44
C TYR A 275 12.00 9.77 8.28
N ARG A 276 12.42 10.51 7.27
CA ARG A 276 13.80 10.91 7.00
C ARG A 276 13.89 12.41 6.72
N THR A 277 15.08 12.98 6.88
CA THR A 277 15.36 14.41 6.63
C THR A 277 16.39 14.65 5.54
N ASP A 278 16.90 13.58 4.96
CA ASP A 278 17.97 13.56 3.96
C ASP A 278 17.48 13.08 2.59
N ILE A 279 16.16 12.96 2.40
CA ILE A 279 15.55 12.74 1.08
C ILE A 279 15.71 14.05 0.28
N PRO A 280 16.44 14.06 -0.86
CA PRO A 280 16.86 15.30 -1.50
C PRO A 280 15.71 16.16 -2.02
N ALA A 281 14.71 15.52 -2.61
CA ALA A 281 13.58 16.20 -3.22
C ALA A 281 12.30 15.38 -3.13
N MET A 282 11.18 16.06 -3.28
CA MET A 282 9.88 15.45 -3.56
C MET A 282 9.20 16.25 -4.67
N PHE A 283 8.33 15.61 -5.45
CA PHE A 283 7.61 16.26 -6.55
C PHE A 283 6.13 16.43 -6.23
N ARG A 284 5.52 17.49 -6.74
CA ARG A 284 4.09 17.74 -6.53
C ARG A 284 3.43 18.35 -7.76
N GLY A 285 2.34 17.73 -8.20
CA GLY A 285 1.38 18.33 -9.13
C GLY A 285 0.46 19.30 -8.39
N GLU A 286 0.26 20.49 -8.94
CA GLU A 286 -0.29 21.62 -8.19
C GLU A 286 -0.98 22.65 -9.08
N THR A 287 -2.06 23.25 -8.59
CA THR A 287 -2.85 24.24 -9.33
C THR A 287 -2.44 25.68 -9.02
N ARG A 288 -1.73 25.95 -7.91
CA ARG A 288 -1.16 27.27 -7.58
C ARG A 288 -0.15 27.73 -8.62
N LEU A 289 -0.26 29.00 -8.98
CA LEU A 289 0.62 29.61 -9.97
C LEU A 289 2.03 29.80 -9.38
N PRO A 290 3.09 29.68 -10.20
CA PRO A 290 4.46 29.93 -9.75
C PRO A 290 4.64 31.32 -9.14
N PHE A 291 4.04 32.34 -9.77
CA PHE A 291 4.10 33.73 -9.30
C PHE A 291 3.39 33.95 -7.97
N GLU A 292 2.30 33.22 -7.71
CA GLU A 292 1.60 33.23 -6.43
C GLU A 292 2.51 32.72 -5.31
N LEU A 293 3.16 31.56 -5.52
CA LEU A 293 4.09 30.98 -4.55
C LEU A 293 5.30 31.88 -4.30
N ALA A 294 5.83 32.50 -5.35
CA ALA A 294 6.97 33.41 -5.27
C ALA A 294 6.62 34.70 -4.49
N ARG A 295 5.48 35.33 -4.81
CA ARG A 295 5.00 36.57 -4.19
C ARG A 295 4.69 36.38 -2.70
N ASP A 296 4.06 35.26 -2.35
CA ASP A 296 3.76 34.91 -0.96
C ASP A 296 5.01 34.42 -0.20
N GLY A 297 6.09 34.14 -0.94
CA GLY A 297 7.36 33.65 -0.41
C GLY A 297 7.29 32.23 0.15
N ARG A 298 6.18 31.50 -0.07
CA ARG A 298 5.93 30.19 0.53
C ARG A 298 4.82 29.41 -0.20
N MET A 299 4.83 28.10 -0.06
CA MET A 299 3.70 27.21 -0.33
C MET A 299 3.05 26.79 0.99
N MET A 300 1.79 27.18 1.18
CA MET A 300 1.00 26.76 2.34
C MET A 300 0.50 25.32 2.16
N HIS A 301 0.34 24.59 3.26
CA HIS A 301 -0.41 23.34 3.21
C HIS A 301 -1.86 23.61 2.76
N ARG A 302 -2.47 22.64 2.07
CA ARG A 302 -3.90 22.67 1.75
C ARG A 302 -4.67 21.70 2.64
N LYS A 303 -5.95 21.99 2.85
CA LYS A 303 -6.86 21.13 3.61
C LYS A 303 -7.29 19.96 2.73
N GLY A 304 -7.16 18.73 3.22
CA GLY A 304 -7.49 17.52 2.48
C GLY A 304 -6.66 16.32 2.88
N ASN A 305 -5.40 16.54 3.29
CA ASN A 305 -4.55 15.46 3.81
C ASN A 305 -4.94 15.15 5.26
N PRO A 306 -5.07 13.87 5.64
CA PRO A 306 -5.33 13.48 7.01
C PRO A 306 -4.23 14.02 7.93
N THR A 307 -4.65 14.63 9.05
CA THR A 307 -3.74 14.87 10.17
C THR A 307 -3.26 13.52 10.70
N GLY A 308 -2.05 13.47 11.25
CA GLY A 308 -1.57 12.25 11.91
C GLY A 308 -0.42 11.51 11.24
N THR A 309 0.17 12.01 10.15
CA THR A 309 1.36 11.37 9.55
C THR A 309 2.66 12.04 9.96
N THR A 310 2.74 13.36 9.78
CA THR A 310 3.89 14.21 10.12
C THR A 310 3.80 14.78 11.53
N ASN A 311 4.90 15.31 12.09
CA ASN A 311 4.90 16.07 13.35
C ASN A 311 4.20 17.43 13.22
N LYS A 312 4.11 17.96 12.00
CA LYS A 312 3.36 19.18 11.68
C LYS A 312 2.25 18.86 10.70
N ARG A 313 1.88 19.80 9.83
CA ARG A 313 0.87 19.59 8.79
C ARG A 313 1.48 18.84 7.61
N ALA A 314 0.81 17.78 7.17
CA ALA A 314 1.25 16.97 6.06
C ALA A 314 0.92 17.61 4.71
N LEU A 315 1.92 17.70 3.84
CA LEU A 315 1.75 17.99 2.42
C LEU A 315 2.08 16.74 1.61
N SER A 316 1.05 16.15 1.01
CA SER A 316 1.21 15.06 0.04
C SER A 316 2.11 15.48 -1.13
N ALA A 317 3.01 14.60 -1.51
CA ALA A 317 3.95 14.72 -2.61
C ALA A 317 4.33 13.30 -3.07
N THR A 318 5.06 13.18 -4.16
CA THR A 318 5.47 11.89 -4.71
C THR A 318 6.97 11.82 -4.93
N PHE A 319 7.50 10.60 -4.87
CA PHE A 319 8.90 10.30 -5.12
C PHE A 319 9.27 10.34 -6.62
N GLY A 320 8.29 10.16 -7.53
CA GLY A 320 8.51 10.14 -8.97
C GLY A 320 8.10 11.42 -9.68
N LEU A 321 8.92 11.93 -10.60
CA LEU A 321 8.57 13.09 -11.41
C LEU A 321 7.41 12.77 -12.38
N HIS A 322 7.39 11.57 -12.97
CA HIS A 322 6.28 11.11 -13.79
C HIS A 322 4.94 11.16 -13.04
N ASP A 323 4.89 10.62 -11.83
CA ASP A 323 3.67 10.59 -11.00
C ASP A 323 3.16 12.01 -10.70
N ALA A 324 4.07 12.96 -10.48
CA ALA A 324 3.70 14.36 -10.29
C ALA A 324 2.96 14.94 -11.50
N THR A 325 3.27 14.51 -12.72
CA THR A 325 2.53 14.91 -13.93
C THR A 325 1.11 14.32 -13.95
N ALA A 326 0.92 13.09 -13.48
CA ALA A 326 -0.40 12.46 -13.37
C ALA A 326 -1.26 13.20 -12.34
N TYR A 327 -0.69 13.57 -11.18
CA TYR A 327 -1.41 14.40 -10.20
C TYR A 327 -1.69 15.80 -10.74
N ALA A 328 -0.76 16.42 -11.47
CA ALA A 328 -1.01 17.71 -12.12
C ALA A 328 -2.16 17.59 -13.14
N ALA A 329 -2.22 16.51 -13.91
CA ALA A 329 -3.30 16.26 -14.87
C ALA A 329 -4.65 16.05 -14.19
N ALA A 330 -4.68 15.42 -13.02
CA ALA A 330 -5.86 15.29 -12.18
C ALA A 330 -6.18 16.56 -11.38
N LYS A 331 -5.48 17.69 -11.62
CA LYS A 331 -5.58 18.95 -10.86
C LYS A 331 -5.41 18.73 -9.35
N GLY A 332 -4.53 17.81 -8.97
CA GLY A 332 -4.26 17.41 -7.60
C GLY A 332 -5.42 16.70 -6.90
N GLY A 333 -6.45 16.23 -7.63
CA GLY A 333 -7.63 15.57 -7.07
C GLY A 333 -8.67 16.53 -6.46
N PHE A 334 -8.43 17.85 -6.50
CA PHE A 334 -9.20 18.84 -5.74
C PHE A 334 -9.64 20.04 -6.60
N TYR A 335 -10.67 19.85 -7.42
CA TYR A 335 -11.27 20.90 -8.25
C TYR A 335 -11.71 22.15 -7.47
N HIS A 336 -12.05 22.00 -6.20
CA HIS A 336 -12.52 23.09 -5.35
C HIS A 336 -11.45 24.16 -5.05
N GLU A 337 -10.17 23.87 -5.30
CA GLU A 337 -9.07 24.81 -5.07
C GLU A 337 -9.10 25.97 -6.07
N LEU A 338 -9.58 25.72 -7.29
CA LEU A 338 -9.79 26.74 -8.32
C LEU A 338 -10.92 27.73 -7.97
N HIS A 339 -11.65 27.48 -6.88
CA HIS A 339 -12.63 28.43 -6.36
C HIS A 339 -11.96 29.61 -5.66
N TYR A 340 -10.69 29.48 -5.25
CA TYR A 340 -9.91 30.52 -4.59
C TYR A 340 -9.02 31.22 -5.63
N ASN A 341 -8.89 32.54 -5.53
CA ASN A 341 -8.00 33.28 -6.43
C ASN A 341 -6.52 33.11 -6.05
N SER A 342 -6.24 32.91 -4.76
CA SER A 342 -4.91 32.67 -4.21
C SER A 342 -4.96 31.82 -2.95
N GLN A 343 -3.81 31.30 -2.54
CA GLN A 343 -3.60 30.63 -1.26
C GLN A 343 -3.71 31.60 -0.09
N ALA A 344 -3.72 32.92 -0.30
CA ALA A 344 -4.04 33.86 0.76
C ALA A 344 -5.55 33.90 1.05
N ASN A 345 -6.42 33.64 0.06
CA ASN A 345 -7.87 33.70 0.28
C ASN A 345 -8.33 32.59 1.24
N ARG A 346 -8.99 32.99 2.32
CA ARG A 346 -9.56 32.07 3.31
C ARG A 346 -10.89 31.47 2.86
N PHE A 347 -11.68 32.25 2.13
CA PHE A 347 -13.01 31.86 1.63
C PHE A 347 -13.00 31.75 0.11
N PRO A 348 -13.80 30.83 -0.48
CA PRO A 348 -13.90 30.70 -1.93
C PRO A 348 -14.61 31.92 -2.54
N GLY A 349 -14.26 32.23 -3.79
CA GLY A 349 -14.91 33.27 -4.58
C GLY A 349 -16.25 32.82 -5.17
N VAL A 350 -17.09 33.81 -5.48
CA VAL A 350 -18.40 33.62 -6.12
C VAL A 350 -18.19 33.25 -7.59
N ASN A 351 -18.99 32.31 -8.09
CA ASN A 351 -19.00 31.98 -9.51
C ASN A 351 -19.85 33.01 -10.28
N PRO A 352 -19.27 33.87 -11.14
CA PRO A 352 -20.05 34.85 -11.91
C PRO A 352 -21.05 34.18 -12.88
N GLN A 353 -20.75 32.95 -13.34
CA GLN A 353 -21.57 32.20 -14.28
C GLN A 353 -22.73 31.43 -13.63
N SER A 354 -22.82 31.34 -12.30
CA SER A 354 -23.94 30.65 -11.62
C SER A 354 -25.24 31.46 -11.60
N SER A 355 -25.21 32.69 -12.14
CA SER A 355 -26.35 33.60 -12.21
C SER A 355 -27.28 33.32 -13.40
N LYS A 356 -27.81 32.09 -13.48
CA LYS A 356 -29.11 31.83 -14.13
C LYS A 356 -30.04 31.14 -13.13
N GLY A 357 -30.59 31.97 -12.25
CA GLY A 357 -31.80 31.67 -11.48
C GLY A 357 -31.62 30.66 -10.37
N GLN A 358 -31.20 31.12 -9.18
CA GLN A 358 -31.88 30.77 -7.94
C GLN A 358 -31.53 31.78 -6.84
N THR A 359 -32.51 31.98 -5.98
CA THR A 359 -32.62 32.93 -4.89
C THR A 359 -31.44 32.88 -3.92
N ALA A 360 -31.33 33.91 -3.09
CA ALA A 360 -30.23 34.26 -2.16
C ALA A 360 -29.85 33.22 -1.08
N ASP A 361 -30.13 31.94 -1.29
CA ASP A 361 -29.73 30.80 -0.47
C ASP A 361 -29.19 29.63 -1.32
N SER A 362 -28.73 29.88 -2.55
CA SER A 362 -28.01 28.87 -3.34
C SER A 362 -26.58 28.71 -2.81
N SER A 363 -26.53 28.05 -1.67
CA SER A 363 -25.34 27.38 -1.21
C SER A 363 -24.94 26.33 -2.26
N ASP A 364 -23.78 26.53 -2.91
CA ASP A 364 -22.98 25.44 -3.47
C ASP A 364 -22.44 24.53 -2.34
N SER A 365 -23.23 24.34 -1.27
CA SER A 365 -23.05 23.37 -0.20
C SER A 365 -23.66 22.04 -0.62
N GLY A 366 -23.18 21.52 -1.75
CA GLY A 366 -23.42 20.15 -2.17
C GLY A 366 -22.19 19.32 -1.86
N SER A 367 -22.08 18.82 -0.63
CA SER A 367 -21.17 17.74 -0.20
C SER A 367 -19.65 17.98 -0.39
N SER A 368 -18.97 18.32 0.71
CA SER A 368 -17.50 18.30 0.95
C SER A 368 -16.68 19.58 0.75
N VAL A 369 -17.23 20.69 0.26
CA VAL A 369 -16.56 22.00 0.42
C VAL A 369 -16.62 22.35 1.89
N SER A 370 -15.61 21.90 2.64
CA SER A 370 -15.46 22.24 4.03
C SER A 370 -15.58 23.74 4.12
N GLU A 371 -16.49 24.25 4.96
CA GLU A 371 -16.41 25.63 5.43
C GLU A 371 -14.94 25.96 5.60
N GLY A 372 -14.49 27.10 5.04
CA GLY A 372 -13.11 27.57 5.04
C GLY A 372 -12.48 27.77 6.43
N LYS A 373 -12.83 26.95 7.41
CA LYS A 373 -11.96 26.49 8.49
C LYS A 373 -10.73 25.83 7.85
N ARG A 374 -9.81 26.65 7.32
CA ARG A 374 -8.39 26.37 7.50
C ARG A 374 -8.16 26.44 9.01
N SER A 375 -8.54 25.36 9.70
CA SER A 375 -8.40 25.23 11.14
C SER A 375 -6.90 25.21 11.42
N GLY A 376 -6.42 26.23 12.11
CA GLY A 376 -5.31 26.08 13.02
C GLY A 376 -5.85 26.49 14.39
N ASP A 377 -6.07 25.54 15.28
CA ASP A 377 -6.09 25.81 16.73
C ASP A 377 -4.63 25.82 17.23
N GLU A 378 -3.73 26.45 16.48
CA GLU A 378 -2.30 26.35 16.71
C GLU A 378 -1.82 27.51 17.56
N ILE A 379 -1.35 27.18 18.76
CA ILE A 379 -0.67 28.04 19.73
C ILE A 379 0.75 28.41 19.20
N ASP A 380 0.98 28.36 17.89
CA ASP A 380 2.29 28.44 17.25
C ASP A 380 2.59 29.89 16.83
N SER A 381 3.77 30.38 17.22
CA SER A 381 4.08 31.81 17.38
C SER A 381 4.47 32.55 16.10
N ASP A 382 4.46 31.89 14.93
CA ASP A 382 4.91 32.48 13.66
C ASP A 382 3.73 32.68 12.68
N SER A 383 2.85 33.62 13.01
CA SER A 383 1.65 34.00 12.23
C SER A 383 1.95 34.97 11.07
N SER A 384 3.17 34.94 10.52
CA SER A 384 3.63 35.92 9.53
C SER A 384 2.85 35.92 8.20
N PHE A 385 1.98 34.92 7.97
CA PHE A 385 1.14 34.84 6.78
C PHE A 385 -0.29 35.28 7.10
N ILE A 386 -0.70 36.40 6.51
CA ILE A 386 -2.03 36.97 6.72
C ILE A 386 -2.97 36.39 5.67
N PHE A 387 -4.00 35.67 6.12
CA PHE A 387 -5.07 35.25 5.23
C PHE A 387 -5.95 36.43 4.86
N ASP A 388 -6.37 36.47 3.59
CA ASP A 388 -7.40 37.38 3.12
C ASP A 388 -8.78 36.82 3.51
N ASP A 389 -9.43 37.50 4.45
CA ASP A 389 -10.77 37.19 4.95
C ASP A 389 -11.90 37.76 4.07
N SER A 390 -11.57 38.36 2.90
CA SER A 390 -12.56 38.86 1.96
C SER A 390 -13.54 37.76 1.50
N LYS A 391 -14.80 38.15 1.33
CA LYS A 391 -15.90 37.30 0.86
C LYS A 391 -16.60 37.99 -0.30
N GLY A 392 -17.26 37.22 -1.15
CA GLY A 392 -18.06 37.77 -2.25
C GLY A 392 -17.24 38.27 -3.45
N TYR A 393 -15.92 38.07 -3.47
CA TYR A 393 -15.08 38.38 -4.62
C TYR A 393 -15.36 37.42 -5.78
N GLU A 394 -15.17 37.89 -7.01
CA GLU A 394 -15.31 37.06 -8.22
C GLU A 394 -14.17 36.05 -8.33
N SER A 395 -14.52 34.77 -8.49
CA SER A 395 -13.56 33.70 -8.70
C SER A 395 -13.02 33.74 -10.14
N LYS A 396 -11.71 33.96 -10.28
CA LYS A 396 -11.01 34.12 -11.57
C LYS A 396 -10.45 32.82 -12.12
N ARG A 397 -10.20 31.82 -11.25
CA ARG A 397 -9.43 30.61 -11.58
C ARG A 397 -10.26 29.41 -12.03
N ARG A 398 -11.58 29.54 -12.08
CA ARG A 398 -12.49 28.43 -12.45
C ARG A 398 -12.28 27.92 -13.88
N GLN A 399 -11.76 28.76 -14.77
CA GLN A 399 -11.45 28.40 -16.16
C GLN A 399 -10.02 27.89 -16.34
N GLN A 400 -9.19 27.95 -15.30
CA GLN A 400 -7.80 27.48 -15.36
C GLN A 400 -7.77 25.97 -15.70
N THR A 401 -7.08 25.66 -16.79
CA THR A 401 -6.85 24.31 -17.28
C THR A 401 -5.44 23.83 -16.94
N THR A 402 -4.47 24.74 -17.03
CA THR A 402 -3.05 24.50 -16.75
C THR A 402 -2.80 24.19 -15.27
N SER A 403 -2.08 23.10 -15.03
CA SER A 403 -1.49 22.74 -13.74
C SER A 403 0.02 22.65 -13.85
N PHE A 404 0.69 22.74 -12.72
CA PHE A 404 2.15 22.84 -12.62
C PHE A 404 2.72 21.63 -11.90
N VAL A 405 3.98 21.32 -12.21
CA VAL A 405 4.77 20.35 -11.44
C VAL A 405 5.89 21.11 -10.77
N TYR A 406 6.02 20.91 -9.46
CA TYR A 406 7.09 21.49 -8.67
C TYR A 406 8.03 20.41 -8.15
N ALA A 407 9.33 20.65 -8.27
CA ALA A 407 10.34 19.98 -7.47
C ALA A 407 10.53 20.77 -6.18
N ILE A 408 10.48 20.09 -5.04
CA ILE A 408 10.57 20.70 -3.72
C ILE A 408 11.85 20.21 -3.05
N ASP A 409 12.73 21.14 -2.66
CA ASP A 409 13.94 20.84 -1.87
C ASP A 409 13.57 20.45 -0.45
N THR A 410 13.61 19.15 -0.19
CA THR A 410 13.24 18.53 1.09
C THR A 410 14.42 18.27 2.01
N ARG A 411 15.64 18.66 1.63
CA ARG A 411 16.81 18.51 2.50
C ARG A 411 16.61 19.29 3.81
N GLY A 412 16.72 18.58 4.93
CA GLY A 412 16.47 19.08 6.28
C GLY A 412 14.99 19.26 6.63
N LEU A 413 14.05 18.79 5.80
CA LEU A 413 12.62 18.70 6.11
C LEU A 413 12.25 17.26 6.42
N GLU A 414 11.32 17.06 7.35
CA GLU A 414 10.75 15.74 7.61
C GLU A 414 9.93 15.27 6.39
N VAL A 415 10.30 14.12 5.84
CA VAL A 415 9.57 13.42 4.78
C VAL A 415 9.17 12.03 5.31
N VAL A 416 7.88 11.74 5.26
CA VAL A 416 7.26 10.46 5.64
C VAL A 416 6.97 9.66 4.36
N PRO A 417 7.81 8.67 4.02
CA PRO A 417 7.63 7.80 2.86
C PRO A 417 6.54 6.74 3.09
N GLY A 418 5.54 6.69 2.21
CA GLY A 418 4.42 5.76 2.34
C GLY A 418 4.83 4.29 2.18
N ALA A 419 5.52 3.97 1.09
CA ALA A 419 5.96 2.62 0.77
C ALA A 419 6.85 2.00 1.86
N GLU A 420 7.81 2.77 2.38
CA GLU A 420 8.71 2.35 3.45
C GLU A 420 7.99 2.16 4.80
N ASN A 421 7.02 3.01 5.13
CA ASN A 421 6.18 2.79 6.31
C ASN A 421 5.37 1.50 6.18
N LYS A 422 4.85 1.19 5.00
CA LYS A 422 4.11 -0.06 4.78
C LYS A 422 5.04 -1.28 4.84
N ALA A 423 6.30 -1.15 4.44
CA ALA A 423 7.30 -2.22 4.49
C ALA A 423 7.85 -2.50 5.91
N PHE A 424 8.15 -1.44 6.68
CA PHE A 424 8.89 -1.52 7.94
C PHE A 424 8.09 -1.13 9.19
N ASN A 425 6.89 -0.58 9.01
CA ASN A 425 6.02 -0.06 10.08
C ASN A 425 4.55 -0.44 9.85
N SER A 426 4.32 -1.62 9.26
CA SER A 426 3.01 -2.10 8.79
C SER A 426 1.93 -2.19 9.88
N ALA A 427 2.31 -2.26 11.15
CA ALA A 427 1.38 -2.22 12.27
C ALA A 427 0.60 -0.89 12.35
N ASN A 428 1.12 0.18 11.76
CA ASN A 428 0.48 1.49 11.71
C ASN A 428 -0.36 1.67 10.44
N GLY A 429 -1.46 0.91 10.34
CA GLY A 429 -2.38 0.90 9.18
C GLY A 429 -3.36 2.06 9.12
N GLN A 430 -3.12 3.17 9.82
CA GLN A 430 -4.06 4.29 9.89
C GLN A 430 -4.06 5.18 8.64
N PHE A 431 -3.02 5.08 7.81
CA PHE A 431 -2.83 5.95 6.65
C PHE A 431 -2.73 5.14 5.36
N PHE A 432 -3.56 5.51 4.40
CA PHE A 432 -3.54 4.94 3.06
C PHE A 432 -2.72 5.87 2.17
N PHE A 433 -1.48 5.47 1.91
CA PHE A 433 -0.67 6.04 0.84
C PHE A 433 -0.98 5.30 -0.46
N ASP A 434 -0.95 6.01 -1.58
CA ASP A 434 -0.76 5.32 -2.86
C ASP A 434 0.68 4.77 -2.99
N GLU A 435 1.03 4.18 -4.14
CA GLU A 435 2.29 3.46 -4.30
C GLU A 435 3.54 4.35 -4.19
N MET A 436 3.45 5.63 -4.58
CA MET A 436 4.59 6.55 -4.68
C MET A 436 4.42 7.79 -3.81
N GLU A 437 3.33 7.88 -3.04
CA GLU A 437 3.05 9.00 -2.15
C GLU A 437 3.95 9.00 -0.92
N GLY A 438 4.37 10.22 -0.55
CA GLY A 438 4.95 10.54 0.74
C GLY A 438 4.42 11.89 1.22
N HIS A 439 4.62 12.17 2.51
CA HIS A 439 4.20 13.43 3.11
C HIS A 439 5.40 14.26 3.53
N ILE A 440 5.45 15.51 3.10
CA ILE A 440 6.39 16.52 3.58
C ILE A 440 5.77 17.20 4.79
N SER A 441 6.50 17.25 5.90
CA SER A 441 6.12 18.04 7.07
C SER A 441 6.26 19.52 6.74
N THR A 442 5.13 20.20 6.67
CA THR A 442 5.11 21.64 6.39
C THR A 442 5.22 22.43 7.68
N PRO A 443 6.17 23.38 7.78
CA PRO A 443 6.13 24.38 8.83
C PRO A 443 4.80 25.13 8.81
N THR A 444 4.37 25.63 9.97
CA THR A 444 3.16 26.47 10.10
C THR A 444 3.18 27.67 9.17
N ARG A 445 4.38 28.23 8.97
CA ARG A 445 4.67 29.30 8.00
C ARG A 445 4.70 28.86 6.53
N GLY A 446 4.41 27.62 6.18
CA GLY A 446 4.56 27.06 4.83
C GLY A 446 5.99 26.66 4.45
N ILE A 447 6.14 25.95 3.33
CA ILE A 447 7.44 25.64 2.71
C ILE A 447 7.93 26.89 2.00
N SER A 448 9.14 27.37 2.29
CA SER A 448 9.70 28.58 1.69
C SER A 448 9.80 28.49 0.16
N ALA A 449 9.48 29.57 -0.55
CA ALA A 449 9.54 29.64 -2.01
C ALA A 449 10.95 29.43 -2.58
N GLU A 450 12.01 29.60 -1.77
CA GLU A 450 13.38 29.28 -2.19
C GLU A 450 13.62 27.78 -2.44
N ARG A 451 12.77 26.93 -1.84
CA ARG A 451 12.78 25.46 -1.99
C ARG A 451 11.90 24.97 -3.13
N ILE A 452 11.18 25.86 -3.80
CA ILE A 452 10.16 25.50 -4.78
C ILE A 452 10.67 25.84 -6.18
N TRP A 453 10.79 24.80 -6.99
CA TRP A 453 11.30 24.91 -8.35
C TRP A 453 10.22 24.45 -9.32
N LEU A 454 9.85 25.33 -10.25
CA LEU A 454 8.91 25.03 -11.31
C LEU A 454 9.59 24.16 -12.36
N VAL A 455 9.05 22.96 -12.58
CA VAL A 455 9.52 22.03 -13.60
C VAL A 455 8.96 22.45 -14.97
N ARG A 456 9.84 22.50 -15.97
CA ARG A 456 9.47 22.74 -17.38
C ARG A 456 8.54 21.64 -17.89
N SER A 457 7.65 21.96 -18.80
CA SER A 457 6.63 21.02 -19.30
C SER A 457 7.19 19.76 -19.99
N ASP A 458 8.45 19.78 -20.43
CA ASP A 458 9.13 18.61 -21.01
C ASP A 458 9.97 17.81 -19.99
N LEU A 459 9.90 18.19 -18.71
CA LEU A 459 10.54 17.51 -17.58
C LEU A 459 12.08 17.52 -17.58
N THR A 460 12.72 18.30 -18.45
CA THR A 460 14.19 18.28 -18.60
C THR A 460 14.92 19.17 -17.60
N ARG A 461 14.23 20.17 -17.03
CA ARG A 461 14.82 21.15 -16.12
C ARG A 461 13.79 21.88 -15.29
N ALA A 462 14.24 22.56 -14.25
CA ALA A 462 13.41 23.41 -13.40
C ALA A 462 14.14 24.70 -13.00
N ALA A 463 13.37 25.75 -12.69
CA ALA A 463 13.88 27.02 -12.16
C ALA A 463 13.13 27.41 -10.88
N ARG A 464 13.78 28.12 -9.95
CA ARG A 464 13.11 28.60 -8.72
C ARG A 464 11.94 29.50 -9.08
N VAL A 465 10.83 29.36 -8.37
CA VAL A 465 9.63 30.17 -8.62
C VAL A 465 9.90 31.68 -8.50
N LYS A 466 10.85 32.09 -7.63
CA LYS A 466 11.30 33.48 -7.53
C LYS A 466 12.01 33.96 -8.80
N ASP A 467 12.95 33.16 -9.32
CA ASP A 467 13.68 33.51 -10.54
C ASP A 467 12.70 33.56 -11.75
N VAL A 468 11.68 32.70 -11.77
CA VAL A 468 10.60 32.71 -12.77
C VAL A 468 9.75 33.98 -12.69
N LEU A 469 9.42 34.45 -11.47
CA LEU A 469 8.72 35.72 -11.27
C LEU A 469 9.55 36.90 -11.76
N ASP A 470 10.83 36.96 -11.40
CA ASP A 470 11.74 38.04 -11.78
C ASP A 470 11.95 38.07 -13.31
N GLN A 471 12.09 36.90 -13.94
CA GLN A 471 12.22 36.77 -15.40
C GLN A 471 10.97 37.24 -16.16
N ALA A 472 9.79 37.14 -15.57
CA ALA A 472 8.55 37.60 -16.18
C ALA A 472 8.42 39.13 -16.20
N GLY A 473 8.92 39.81 -15.16
CA GLY A 473 8.87 41.27 -15.04
C GLY A 473 7.47 41.85 -15.28
N ASP A 474 7.35 42.81 -16.20
CA ASP A 474 6.08 43.49 -16.50
C ASP A 474 5.02 42.56 -17.13
N ARG A 475 5.40 41.35 -17.57
CA ARG A 475 4.49 40.37 -18.19
C ARG A 475 3.72 39.52 -17.19
N VAL A 476 4.00 39.62 -15.89
CA VAL A 476 3.36 38.79 -14.84
C VAL A 476 1.84 38.85 -14.92
N ALA A 477 1.26 40.05 -15.00
CA ALA A 477 -0.20 40.22 -15.01
C ALA A 477 -0.87 39.59 -16.25
N GLU A 478 -0.24 39.72 -17.42
CA GLU A 478 -0.72 39.13 -18.68
C GLU A 478 -0.69 37.60 -18.61
N ILE A 479 0.43 37.03 -18.15
CA ILE A 479 0.60 35.58 -18.03
C ILE A 479 -0.40 35.00 -17.01
N GLU A 480 -0.55 35.60 -15.81
CA GLU A 480 -1.53 35.12 -14.81
C GLU A 480 -2.96 35.14 -15.36
N GLN A 481 -3.36 36.23 -16.02
CA GLN A 481 -4.70 36.35 -16.59
C GLN A 481 -4.98 35.29 -17.67
N THR A 482 -3.99 35.04 -18.53
CA THR A 482 -4.10 34.02 -19.58
C THR A 482 -4.20 32.62 -18.98
N THR A 483 -3.40 32.32 -17.95
CA THR A 483 -3.49 31.07 -17.18
C THR A 483 -4.85 30.89 -16.51
N TRP A 484 -5.37 31.94 -15.85
CA TRP A 484 -6.69 31.88 -15.19
C TRP A 484 -7.84 31.68 -16.18
N ALA A 485 -7.73 32.27 -17.38
CA ALA A 485 -8.68 32.09 -18.47
C ALA A 485 -8.57 30.70 -19.15
N GLY A 486 -7.53 29.93 -18.83
CA GLY A 486 -7.28 28.62 -19.44
C GLY A 486 -6.89 28.69 -20.92
N SER A 487 -6.40 29.84 -21.38
CA SER A 487 -6.02 30.10 -22.78
C SER A 487 -4.50 30.04 -23.02
N ASP A 488 -3.71 29.66 -22.01
CA ASP A 488 -2.24 29.64 -22.05
C ASP A 488 -1.63 28.33 -22.53
N SER A 489 -2.38 27.22 -22.50
CA SER A 489 -1.90 25.91 -23.00
C SER A 489 -2.13 25.76 -24.50
N GLN A 490 -1.06 25.42 -25.22
CA GLN A 490 -1.11 25.13 -26.66
C GLN A 490 -1.49 23.66 -26.97
N THR A 491 -1.72 22.84 -25.95
CA THR A 491 -2.02 21.40 -26.10
C THR A 491 -3.26 21.02 -25.30
N ALA A 492 -3.94 19.95 -25.72
CA ALA A 492 -5.09 19.40 -24.99
C ALA A 492 -4.71 18.72 -23.64
N SER A 493 -3.41 18.73 -23.27
CA SER A 493 -2.92 18.19 -22.01
C SER A 493 -2.97 19.25 -20.89
N TYR A 494 -3.36 18.83 -19.69
CA TYR A 494 -3.43 19.65 -18.47
C TYR A 494 -2.05 20.07 -17.93
N PHE A 495 -0.99 19.36 -18.32
CA PHE A 495 0.41 19.70 -18.13
C PHE A 495 1.05 19.74 -19.52
N GLY A 496 1.09 20.94 -20.11
CA GLY A 496 1.49 21.15 -21.50
C GLY A 496 2.27 22.44 -21.65
N SER A 497 2.86 22.64 -22.85
CA SER A 497 3.67 23.82 -23.11
C SER A 497 2.89 25.11 -22.85
N ASN A 498 3.51 26.00 -22.09
CA ASN A 498 2.91 27.24 -21.61
C ASN A 498 3.95 28.37 -21.53
N ALA A 499 3.48 29.59 -21.22
CA ALA A 499 4.33 30.77 -21.17
C ALA A 499 5.49 30.67 -20.15
N TYR A 500 5.38 29.83 -19.12
CA TYR A 500 6.40 29.67 -18.10
C TYR A 500 7.61 28.88 -18.61
N ASP A 501 7.45 27.99 -19.59
CA ASP A 501 8.59 27.26 -20.18
C ASP A 501 9.59 28.22 -20.84
N SER A 502 9.08 29.25 -21.53
CA SER A 502 9.92 30.28 -22.13
C SER A 502 10.63 31.15 -21.08
N LEU A 503 10.05 31.30 -19.88
CA LEU A 503 10.72 31.98 -18.77
C LEU A 503 11.87 31.12 -18.24
N ILE A 504 11.65 29.82 -18.04
CA ILE A 504 12.70 28.87 -17.65
C ILE A 504 13.83 28.87 -18.68
N ASP A 505 13.50 28.87 -19.98
CA ASP A 505 14.49 28.95 -21.05
C ASP A 505 15.26 30.27 -21.05
N GLY A 506 14.61 31.39 -20.74
CA GLY A 506 15.27 32.70 -20.58
C GLY A 506 16.26 32.73 -19.41
N ILE A 507 15.89 32.12 -18.27
CA ILE A 507 16.78 31.96 -17.12
C ILE A 507 17.99 31.11 -17.49
N ALA A 508 17.77 29.96 -18.14
CA ALA A 508 18.84 29.09 -18.60
C ALA A 508 19.78 29.80 -19.60
N GLY A 509 19.20 30.50 -20.59
CA GLY A 509 19.95 31.21 -21.64
C GLY A 509 20.76 32.40 -21.14
N SER A 510 20.38 32.97 -19.98
CA SER A 510 21.13 34.06 -19.33
C SER A 510 22.17 33.57 -18.30
N GLY A 511 22.32 32.25 -18.14
CA GLY A 511 23.24 31.65 -17.16
C GLY A 511 22.72 31.67 -15.72
N GLY A 512 21.40 31.80 -15.54
CA GLY A 512 20.75 31.68 -14.24
C GLY A 512 20.80 30.24 -13.68
N LEU A 513 20.37 30.09 -12.43
CA LEU A 513 20.39 28.79 -11.74
C LEU A 513 19.27 27.88 -12.27
N ILE A 514 19.65 26.70 -12.73
CA ILE A 514 18.76 25.68 -13.27
C ILE A 514 19.02 24.36 -12.55
N LEU A 515 17.94 23.70 -12.13
CA LEU A 515 17.98 22.30 -11.74
C LEU A 515 17.86 21.46 -13.01
N GLU A 516 18.92 20.72 -13.34
CA GLU A 516 18.92 19.79 -14.47
C GLU A 516 18.22 18.48 -14.08
N LEU A 517 17.36 17.97 -14.96
CA LEU A 517 16.59 16.73 -14.78
C LEU A 517 16.87 15.78 -15.96
N PRO A 518 18.11 15.26 -16.08
CA PRO A 518 18.56 14.55 -17.28
C PRO A 518 17.82 13.23 -17.54
N LYS A 519 17.16 12.66 -16.52
CA LYS A 519 16.34 11.45 -16.67
C LYS A 519 14.91 11.75 -17.13
N GLY A 520 14.51 13.02 -17.23
CA GLY A 520 13.17 13.43 -17.65
C GLY A 520 12.10 12.80 -16.76
N ASP A 521 11.09 12.19 -17.38
CA ASP A 521 10.01 11.47 -16.70
C ASP A 521 10.49 10.36 -15.74
N LYS A 522 11.67 9.79 -15.95
CA LYS A 522 12.26 8.75 -15.09
C LYS A 522 13.08 9.29 -13.93
N THR A 523 12.94 10.57 -13.60
CA THR A 523 13.61 11.19 -12.45
C THR A 523 12.87 10.87 -11.16
N PHE A 524 13.61 10.41 -10.15
CA PHE A 524 13.09 10.19 -8.79
C PHE A 524 13.73 11.13 -7.76
N ALA A 525 13.15 11.19 -6.57
CA ALA A 525 13.57 12.02 -5.44
C ALA A 525 15.09 11.97 -5.17
N ASP A 526 15.64 10.76 -5.15
CA ASP A 526 17.06 10.52 -4.84
C ASP A 526 18.00 10.84 -6.00
N ASP A 527 17.47 11.06 -7.22
CA ASP A 527 18.27 11.47 -8.38
C ASP A 527 18.62 12.97 -8.38
N ILE A 528 17.94 13.75 -7.52
CA ILE A 528 18.05 15.21 -7.56
C ILE A 528 19.37 15.68 -6.95
N VAL A 529 20.13 16.39 -7.76
CA VAL A 529 21.30 17.17 -7.35
C VAL A 529 20.96 18.66 -7.47
N TRP A 530 20.76 19.32 -6.34
CA TRP A 530 20.41 20.73 -6.32
C TRP A 530 21.58 21.60 -6.83
N PRO A 531 21.33 22.59 -7.70
CA PRO A 531 22.36 23.53 -8.20
C PRO A 531 22.75 24.59 -7.15
N VAL A 532 22.20 24.47 -5.94
CA VAL A 532 22.46 25.34 -4.81
C VAL A 532 22.84 24.48 -3.59
N PRO A 533 23.75 24.98 -2.73
CA PRO A 533 24.00 24.35 -1.43
C PRO A 533 22.70 24.13 -0.66
N GLU A 534 22.70 23.13 0.21
CA GLU A 534 21.66 22.98 1.22
C GLU A 534 21.72 24.23 2.11
N HIS A 535 20.87 25.21 1.83
CA HIS A 535 21.01 26.61 2.24
C HIS A 535 21.73 26.85 3.58
N ASP A 536 22.79 27.68 3.55
CA ASP A 536 23.19 28.52 4.69
C ASP A 536 21.95 29.31 5.16
N ARG A 537 21.53 29.09 6.41
CA ARG A 537 20.44 29.82 7.05
C ARG A 537 21.03 30.92 7.93
N PRO A 538 20.52 32.16 7.88
CA PRO A 538 20.42 33.01 9.07
C PRO A 538 19.43 32.43 10.08
#